data_AF-A0A416KLY2-F1
#
_entry.id   AF-A0A416KLY2-F1
#
_cell.length_a   1.000
_cell.length_b   1.000
_cell.length_c   1.000
_cell.angle_alpha   90.00
_cell.angle_beta   90.00
_cell.angle_gamma   90.00
#
_symmetry.space_group_name_H-M   'P 1'
#
loop_
_entity.id
_entity.type
_entity.pdbx_description
1 polymer ?
#
loop_
_entity_poly.entity_id
_entity_poly.type
_entity_poly.pdbx_seq_one_letter_code
_entity_poly.pdbx_strand_id
1 'polypeptide(L)'
;MAILKHFAVKNADYGAVIDYLKYQHDEFHLVPILDGNGNSMLRDEFYFDGLNCNPEAFDLECELLNQQYHKNQRYDEIKCHHYIISHDPMDVADHGLTGEQAQAIGMEYAEANFPGHQALVCTHTDGSNNSGNIHTHIIINSLRKEDIAPQPYTERAIDRKAGYKHHLTKEYLRHLQGSLMDICQREGLYQVDLLSPAAEKITQQEYHAQRRGQLNLDMANMEIMAEGIAPMKTKFETNKEKIRNAINDIAERAKSFEEFQRLLKAEYGIQVKDHRERFSYLTSDRQKYISARKLGSHYDREYLLQLFEENALAAEQNQAQWVPDDPITILFIKSDLRLVVDLQNCIKAQQSRAYAQKVKISNLQQMAKTVAYIQEHGYDTQEKLQDTTDTIQSKMAKARSDAKLTEAKLKKVNEQIHYLGQYLSTKSVYADFLKSTNKKDFRQNHADEIAKYEEALQFLKQNSPDGKLPTMKDLRSEKELLVQQKDTQYETYQYFKDYHRELQTVCSNVASILNQPSTQKRTKDEHTL
;
A
#
# COMPACT_ATOMS: atom_id res chain seq x y z
N MET A 1 4.46 5.11 18.92
CA MET A 1 4.69 6.53 19.22
C MET A 1 3.41 7.26 18.88
N ALA A 2 3.10 8.33 19.61
CA ALA A 2 1.87 9.07 19.42
C ALA A 2 1.79 9.74 18.03
N ILE A 3 0.69 9.51 17.31
CA ILE A 3 0.45 10.06 15.97
C ILE A 3 -0.88 10.80 15.89
N LEU A 4 -0.94 11.83 15.04
CA LEU A 4 -2.16 12.56 14.71
C LEU A 4 -2.61 12.25 13.27
N LYS A 5 -3.82 11.72 13.12
CA LYS A 5 -4.49 11.52 11.82
C LYS A 5 -5.63 12.52 11.65
N HIS A 6 -5.92 12.87 10.40
CA HIS A 6 -7.03 13.77 10.05
C HIS A 6 -7.72 13.33 8.76
N PHE A 7 -9.05 13.40 8.74
CA PHE A 7 -9.84 13.33 7.52
C PHE A 7 -11.12 14.16 7.63
N ALA A 8 -11.60 14.59 6.46
CA ALA A 8 -12.85 15.34 6.33
C ALA A 8 -14.02 14.40 6.06
N VAL A 9 -15.09 14.52 6.85
CA VAL A 9 -16.30 13.71 6.74
C VAL A 9 -17.37 14.50 5.99
N LYS A 10 -17.92 13.91 4.93
CA LYS A 10 -19.02 14.50 4.13
C LYS A 10 -20.37 13.84 4.38
N ASN A 11 -20.40 12.79 5.21
CA ASN A 11 -21.63 12.09 5.54
C ASN A 11 -22.62 13.06 6.17
N ALA A 12 -23.82 13.15 5.59
CA ALA A 12 -24.87 14.04 6.07
C ALA A 12 -25.50 13.54 7.37
N ASP A 13 -25.39 12.23 7.63
CA ASP A 13 -25.82 11.61 8.87
C ASP A 13 -24.73 11.77 9.95
N TYR A 14 -24.98 12.67 10.90
CA TYR A 14 -24.10 12.87 12.05
C TYR A 14 -24.27 11.74 13.10
N GLY A 15 -25.43 11.07 13.15
CA GLY A 15 -25.69 9.95 14.05
C GLY A 15 -24.79 8.75 13.74
N ALA A 16 -24.49 8.52 12.46
CA ALA A 16 -23.52 7.50 12.03
C ALA A 16 -22.13 7.66 12.67
N VAL A 17 -21.74 8.88 13.07
CA VAL A 17 -20.48 9.12 13.81
C VAL A 17 -20.59 8.62 15.25
N ILE A 18 -21.71 8.89 15.91
CA ILE A 18 -21.97 8.43 17.28
C ILE A 18 -21.96 6.90 17.31
N ASP A 19 -22.63 6.28 16.34
CA ASP A 19 -22.66 4.83 16.22
C ASP A 19 -21.25 4.25 15.97
N TYR A 20 -20.47 4.86 15.07
CA TYR A 20 -19.09 4.45 14.78
C TYR A 20 -18.20 4.40 16.03
N LEU A 21 -18.40 5.35 16.95
CA LEU A 21 -17.63 5.46 18.19
C LEU A 21 -18.12 4.45 19.24
N LYS A 22 -19.43 4.33 19.45
CA LYS A 22 -20.00 3.49 20.51
C LYS A 22 -19.98 2.00 20.22
N TYR A 23 -20.13 1.60 18.96
CA TYR A 23 -20.30 0.21 18.58
C TYR A 23 -19.03 -0.39 17.95
N GLN A 24 -18.91 -1.71 18.07
CA GLN A 24 -17.86 -2.49 17.41
C GLN A 24 -18.11 -2.54 15.90
N HIS A 25 -17.05 -2.44 15.11
CA HIS A 25 -17.11 -2.46 13.65
C HIS A 25 -16.07 -3.41 13.09
N ASP A 26 -16.41 -4.09 12.00
CA ASP A 26 -15.43 -4.78 11.16
C ASP A 26 -14.47 -3.76 10.55
N GLU A 27 -13.19 -3.84 10.88
CA GLU A 27 -12.20 -2.83 10.48
C GLU A 27 -11.95 -2.74 8.98
N PHE A 28 -12.29 -3.80 8.24
CA PHE A 28 -12.03 -3.84 6.80
C PHE A 28 -13.20 -3.22 6.01
N HIS A 29 -14.43 -3.47 6.44
CA HIS A 29 -15.64 -3.06 5.74
C HIS A 29 -16.35 -1.88 6.42
N LEU A 30 -15.93 -1.50 7.64
CA LEU A 30 -16.55 -0.46 8.49
C LEU A 30 -18.04 -0.74 8.75
N VAL A 31 -18.40 -2.01 8.88
CA VAL A 31 -19.78 -2.46 9.13
C VAL A 31 -19.91 -2.83 10.61
N PRO A 32 -21.01 -2.46 11.30
CA PRO A 32 -21.23 -2.85 12.68
C PRO A 32 -21.17 -4.37 12.88
N ILE A 33 -20.51 -4.80 13.95
CA ILE A 33 -20.56 -6.20 14.39
C ILE A 33 -21.89 -6.40 15.13
N LEU A 34 -22.63 -7.42 14.71
CA LEU A 34 -23.96 -7.72 15.24
C LEU A 34 -23.90 -8.91 16.19
N ASP A 35 -24.69 -8.85 17.27
CA ASP A 35 -24.91 -9.97 18.19
C ASP A 35 -25.78 -11.07 17.54
N GLY A 36 -25.99 -12.17 18.26
CA GLY A 36 -26.84 -13.29 17.79
C GLY A 36 -28.31 -12.92 17.52
N ASN A 37 -28.75 -11.73 17.94
CA ASN A 37 -30.10 -11.20 17.72
C ASN A 37 -30.13 -10.14 16.60
N GLY A 38 -28.98 -9.80 16.01
CA GLY A 38 -28.86 -8.79 14.95
C GLY A 38 -28.71 -7.35 15.45
N ASN A 39 -28.44 -7.12 16.74
CA ASN A 39 -28.19 -5.77 17.28
C ASN A 39 -26.70 -5.42 17.23
N SER A 40 -26.37 -4.14 17.02
CA SER A 40 -24.99 -3.66 17.09
C SER A 40 -24.40 -3.87 18.49
N MET A 41 -23.20 -4.45 18.53
CA MET A 41 -22.49 -4.71 19.78
C MET A 41 -21.77 -3.44 20.27
N LEU A 42 -21.96 -3.07 21.53
CA LEU A 42 -21.20 -1.98 22.15
C LEU A 42 -19.73 -2.36 22.29
N ARG A 43 -18.83 -1.36 22.27
CA ARG A 43 -17.42 -1.55 22.62
C ARG A 43 -17.29 -1.96 24.08
N ASP A 44 -16.28 -2.79 24.35
CA ASP A 44 -16.05 -3.34 25.69
C ASP A 44 -15.60 -2.25 26.68
N GLU A 45 -14.80 -1.28 26.21
CA GLU A 45 -14.37 -0.12 26.98
C GLU A 45 -14.23 1.10 26.07
N PHE A 46 -14.91 2.19 26.43
CA PHE A 46 -14.79 3.48 25.77
C PHE A 46 -15.15 4.63 26.72
N TYR A 47 -14.58 5.80 26.45
CA TYR A 47 -14.87 7.05 27.16
C TYR A 47 -15.44 8.04 26.15
N PHE A 48 -16.50 8.78 26.49
CA PHE A 48 -17.26 9.56 25.51
C PHE A 48 -17.76 10.88 26.11
N ASP A 49 -17.20 11.99 25.64
CA ASP A 49 -17.51 13.33 26.13
C ASP A 49 -17.71 14.31 24.97
N GLY A 50 -18.33 15.45 25.29
CA GLY A 50 -18.59 16.53 24.34
C GLY A 50 -17.98 17.85 24.78
N LEU A 51 -17.54 18.66 23.81
CA LEU A 51 -17.16 20.07 24.00
C LEU A 51 -18.14 20.96 23.26
N ASN A 52 -18.67 21.98 23.95
CA ASN A 52 -19.67 22.91 23.44
C ASN A 52 -20.95 22.25 22.89
N CYS A 53 -21.22 21.00 23.26
CA CYS A 53 -22.41 20.23 22.93
C CYS A 53 -22.61 19.09 23.94
N ASN A 54 -23.84 18.60 24.05
CA ASN A 54 -24.10 17.31 24.68
C ASN A 54 -23.67 16.18 23.73
N PRO A 55 -22.80 15.24 24.15
CA PRO A 55 -22.31 14.18 23.27
C PRO A 55 -23.41 13.25 22.75
N GLU A 56 -24.49 13.04 23.51
CA GLU A 56 -25.65 12.21 23.09
C GLU A 56 -26.61 12.94 22.13
N ALA A 57 -26.43 14.25 21.94
CA ALA A 57 -27.26 15.07 21.04
C ALA A 57 -26.41 15.82 20.01
N PHE A 58 -25.17 15.38 19.79
CA PHE A 58 -24.22 16.04 18.91
C PHE A 58 -24.75 16.19 17.48
N ASP A 59 -25.41 15.16 16.97
CA ASP A 59 -26.06 15.15 15.66
C ASP A 59 -27.08 16.28 15.53
N LEU A 60 -28.07 16.32 16.42
CA LEU A 60 -29.14 17.29 16.42
C LEU A 60 -28.59 18.71 16.63
N GLU A 61 -27.69 18.91 17.59
CA GLU A 61 -27.12 20.24 17.82
C GLU A 61 -26.31 20.74 16.61
N CYS A 62 -25.56 19.86 15.92
CA CYS A 62 -24.84 20.23 14.70
C CYS A 62 -25.81 20.59 13.57
N GLU A 63 -26.88 19.83 13.39
CA GLU A 63 -27.92 20.10 12.39
C GLU A 63 -28.62 21.44 12.64
N LEU A 64 -28.96 21.76 13.89
CA LEU A 64 -29.56 23.04 14.26
C LEU A 64 -28.62 24.21 13.94
N LEU A 65 -27.32 24.08 14.24
CA LEU A 65 -26.34 25.11 13.91
C LEU A 65 -26.19 25.27 12.39
N ASN A 66 -26.18 24.17 11.65
CA ASN A 66 -26.14 24.18 10.18
C ASN A 66 -27.36 24.90 9.57
N GLN A 67 -28.55 24.68 10.13
CA GLN A 67 -29.78 25.36 9.72
C GLN A 67 -29.71 26.87 10.00
N GLN A 68 -29.24 27.26 11.20
CA GLN A 68 -29.09 28.66 11.61
C GLN A 68 -28.19 29.45 10.66
N TYR A 69 -27.06 28.88 10.24
CA TYR A 69 -26.08 29.55 9.38
C TYR A 69 -26.22 29.23 7.89
N HIS A 70 -27.24 28.46 7.51
CA HIS A 70 -27.48 27.99 6.14
C HIS A 70 -26.23 27.34 5.50
N LYS A 71 -25.59 26.42 6.23
CA LYS A 71 -24.42 25.67 5.77
C LYS A 71 -24.69 24.18 5.74
N ASN A 72 -23.81 23.43 5.07
CA ASN A 72 -23.81 21.96 5.11
C ASN A 72 -25.09 21.31 4.54
N GLN A 73 -25.77 21.97 3.61
CA GLN A 73 -27.02 21.49 3.02
C GLN A 73 -26.79 20.51 1.84
N ARG A 74 -25.62 20.56 1.19
CA ARG A 74 -25.32 19.70 0.04
C ARG A 74 -24.55 18.45 0.45
N TYR A 75 -24.76 17.34 -0.26
CA TYR A 75 -24.09 16.07 0.02
C TYR A 75 -22.55 16.12 -0.09
N ASP A 76 -21.99 17.04 -0.88
CA ASP A 76 -20.55 17.11 -1.16
C ASP A 76 -19.77 18.04 -0.22
N GLU A 77 -20.49 18.77 0.64
CA GLU A 77 -19.91 19.64 1.66
C GLU A 77 -19.37 18.85 2.85
N ILE A 78 -18.24 19.30 3.40
CA ILE A 78 -17.64 18.75 4.63
C ILE A 78 -18.54 19.11 5.83
N LYS A 79 -18.98 18.07 6.53
CA LYS A 79 -19.90 18.11 7.68
C LYS A 79 -19.14 18.08 9.00
N CYS A 80 -18.16 17.20 9.11
CA CYS A 80 -17.28 17.12 10.27
C CYS A 80 -15.81 17.00 9.84
N HIS A 81 -14.91 17.27 10.77
CA HIS A 81 -13.52 16.84 10.68
C HIS A 81 -13.23 15.84 11.79
N HIS A 82 -12.60 14.73 11.41
CA HIS A 82 -12.25 13.66 12.34
C HIS A 82 -10.74 13.65 12.51
N TYR A 83 -10.31 13.87 13.74
CA TYR A 83 -8.94 13.71 14.19
C TYR A 83 -8.82 12.44 15.02
N ILE A 84 -7.69 11.74 14.91
CA ILE A 84 -7.41 10.58 15.74
C ILE A 84 -6.01 10.75 16.30
N ILE A 85 -5.91 10.77 17.63
CA ILE A 85 -4.67 10.63 18.36
C ILE A 85 -4.51 9.14 18.65
N SER A 86 -3.41 8.52 18.22
CA SER A 86 -3.12 7.11 18.55
C SER A 86 -1.81 7.06 19.31
N HIS A 87 -1.81 6.56 20.55
CA HIS A 87 -0.62 6.44 21.39
C HIS A 87 0.21 5.21 21.04
N ASP A 88 1.44 5.11 21.55
CA ASP A 88 2.23 3.89 21.42
C ASP A 88 1.57 2.77 22.24
N PRO A 89 1.41 1.54 21.69
CA PRO A 89 0.97 0.39 22.50
C PRO A 89 1.82 0.18 23.76
N MET A 90 3.12 0.50 23.71
CA MET A 90 4.03 0.38 24.83
C MET A 90 3.79 1.43 25.92
N ASP A 91 3.08 2.54 25.64
CA ASP A 91 2.77 3.55 26.66
C ASP A 91 1.92 2.96 27.80
N VAL A 92 1.14 1.92 27.53
CA VAL A 92 0.38 1.20 28.57
C VAL A 92 1.31 0.48 29.54
N ALA A 93 2.33 -0.20 29.02
CA ALA A 93 3.25 -1.01 29.82
C ALA A 93 4.37 -0.17 30.46
N ASP A 94 4.93 0.78 29.72
CA ASP A 94 6.12 1.53 30.10
C ASP A 94 5.77 2.82 30.86
N HIS A 95 4.63 3.43 30.54
CA HIS A 95 4.20 4.73 31.07
C HIS A 95 2.87 4.69 31.82
N GLY A 96 2.23 3.51 31.89
CA GLY A 96 0.99 3.31 32.64
C GLY A 96 -0.22 4.05 32.04
N LEU A 97 -0.20 4.34 30.73
CA LEU A 97 -1.30 5.04 30.06
C LEU A 97 -2.59 4.23 30.14
N THR A 98 -3.63 4.84 30.70
CA THR A 98 -5.01 4.31 30.81
C THR A 98 -5.96 4.98 29.81
N GLY A 99 -7.13 4.38 29.59
CA GLY A 99 -8.17 4.96 28.75
C GLY A 99 -8.65 6.31 29.29
N GLU A 100 -8.81 6.44 30.62
CA GLU A 100 -9.18 7.68 31.29
C GLU A 100 -8.14 8.80 31.07
N GLN A 101 -6.84 8.47 31.19
CA GLN A 101 -5.78 9.45 30.94
C GLN A 101 -5.75 9.89 29.47
N ALA A 102 -5.89 8.95 28.54
CA ALA A 102 -5.95 9.28 27.11
C ALA A 102 -7.21 10.09 26.74
N GLN A 103 -8.34 9.87 27.41
CA GLN A 103 -9.54 10.70 27.27
C GLN A 103 -9.28 12.11 27.80
N ALA A 104 -8.67 12.25 28.99
CA ALA A 104 -8.31 13.55 29.55
C ALA A 104 -7.37 14.33 28.63
N ILE A 105 -6.34 13.67 28.09
CA ILE A 105 -5.43 14.24 27.09
C ILE A 105 -6.20 14.68 25.84
N GLY A 106 -7.12 13.86 25.34
CA GLY A 106 -7.94 14.18 24.17
C GLY A 106 -8.85 15.38 24.40
N MET A 107 -9.42 15.50 25.59
CA MET A 107 -10.25 16.64 25.99
C MET A 107 -9.44 17.92 26.09
N GLU A 108 -8.29 17.89 26.78
CA GLU A 108 -7.37 19.03 26.86
C GLU A 108 -6.92 19.47 25.46
N TYR A 109 -6.51 18.51 24.63
CA TYR A 109 -6.09 18.77 23.27
C TYR A 109 -7.22 19.39 22.45
N ALA A 110 -8.44 18.86 22.53
CA ALA A 110 -9.57 19.36 21.77
C ALA A 110 -9.99 20.77 22.20
N GLU A 111 -9.98 21.07 23.50
CA GLU A 111 -10.30 22.38 24.04
C GLU A 111 -9.28 23.44 23.60
N ALA A 112 -7.99 23.13 23.69
CA ALA A 112 -6.92 24.04 23.29
C ALA A 112 -6.90 24.27 21.77
N ASN A 113 -7.11 23.22 20.98
CA ASN A 113 -6.87 23.26 19.55
C ASN A 113 -8.12 23.57 18.72
N PHE A 114 -9.33 23.27 19.20
CA PHE A 114 -10.57 23.51 18.45
C PHE A 114 -11.58 24.43 19.17
N PRO A 115 -11.14 25.59 19.71
CA PRO A 115 -12.00 26.43 20.55
C PRO A 115 -13.24 26.89 19.79
N GLY A 116 -14.41 26.90 20.45
CA GLY A 116 -15.67 27.33 19.86
C GLY A 116 -16.26 26.39 18.79
N HIS A 117 -15.66 25.23 18.50
CA HIS A 117 -16.33 24.16 17.77
C HIS A 117 -17.13 23.27 18.73
N GLN A 118 -18.24 22.71 18.23
CA GLN A 118 -18.84 21.53 18.85
C GLN A 118 -17.93 20.34 18.55
N ALA A 119 -17.60 19.54 19.56
CA ALA A 119 -16.75 18.37 19.38
C ALA A 119 -17.25 17.16 20.18
N LEU A 120 -17.09 15.98 19.61
CA LEU A 120 -17.09 14.71 20.33
C LEU A 120 -15.65 14.28 20.57
N VAL A 121 -15.35 13.84 21.79
CA VAL A 121 -14.07 13.24 22.15
C VAL A 121 -14.33 11.85 22.70
N CYS A 122 -13.78 10.84 22.03
CA CYS A 122 -14.03 9.45 22.35
C CYS A 122 -12.74 8.63 22.36
N THR A 123 -12.38 8.04 23.50
CA THR A 123 -11.23 7.15 23.61
C THR A 123 -11.66 5.69 23.57
N HIS A 124 -10.94 4.88 22.80
CA HIS A 124 -11.04 3.43 22.82
C HIS A 124 -9.71 2.81 23.25
N THR A 125 -9.78 1.70 24.01
CA THR A 125 -8.62 0.93 24.50
C THR A 125 -8.40 -0.38 23.75
N ASP A 126 -9.38 -0.78 22.93
CA ASP A 126 -9.38 -2.02 22.14
C ASP A 126 -8.32 -2.04 21.02
N GLY A 127 -7.90 -0.86 20.56
CA GLY A 127 -6.96 -0.69 19.47
C GLY A 127 -7.45 -1.29 18.15
N SER A 128 -6.79 -0.97 17.04
CA SER A 128 -7.13 -1.64 15.77
C SER A 128 -6.50 -3.05 15.73
N ASN A 129 -7.24 -4.10 15.40
CA ASN A 129 -6.83 -5.50 15.24
C ASN A 129 -6.16 -6.12 16.48
N ASN A 130 -6.66 -5.91 17.69
CA ASN A 130 -6.02 -6.38 18.93
C ASN A 130 -4.60 -5.80 19.14
N SER A 131 -4.26 -4.67 18.51
CA SER A 131 -2.96 -4.02 18.75
C SER A 131 -2.86 -3.40 20.15
N GLY A 132 -3.98 -3.31 20.89
CA GLY A 132 -4.05 -2.75 22.24
C GLY A 132 -3.69 -1.27 22.30
N ASN A 133 -3.69 -0.58 21.15
CA ASN A 133 -3.30 0.81 21.07
C ASN A 133 -4.45 1.72 21.53
N ILE A 134 -4.26 2.40 22.66
CA ILE A 134 -5.21 3.41 23.12
C ILE A 134 -5.23 4.56 22.09
N HIS A 135 -6.42 4.95 21.66
CA HIS A 135 -6.58 6.02 20.70
C HIS A 135 -7.82 6.87 20.99
N THR A 136 -7.68 8.18 20.78
CA THR A 136 -8.71 9.16 21.04
C THR A 136 -9.17 9.79 19.74
N HIS A 137 -10.45 9.60 19.42
CA HIS A 137 -11.16 10.22 18.32
C HIS A 137 -11.67 11.59 18.75
N ILE A 138 -11.40 12.62 17.95
CA ILE A 138 -11.91 13.97 18.14
C ILE A 138 -12.66 14.36 16.87
N ILE A 139 -13.98 14.47 16.96
CA ILE A 139 -14.84 14.84 15.83
C ILE A 139 -15.37 16.23 16.08
N ILE A 140 -14.99 17.18 15.24
CA ILE A 140 -15.52 18.54 15.31
C ILE A 140 -16.56 18.77 14.21
N ASN A 141 -17.62 19.50 14.54
CA ASN A 141 -18.51 20.07 13.53
C ASN A 141 -17.66 20.95 12.60
N SER A 142 -17.86 20.82 11.28
CA SER A 142 -17.14 21.66 10.33
C SER A 142 -17.45 23.13 10.56
N LEU A 143 -18.60 23.48 11.10
CA LEU A 143 -18.93 24.86 11.50
C LEU A 143 -18.44 25.18 12.91
N ARG A 144 -17.92 26.40 13.08
CA ARG A 144 -17.65 26.97 14.41
C ARG A 144 -18.95 27.51 15.02
N LYS A 145 -19.24 27.14 16.27
CA LYS A 145 -20.41 27.58 17.04
C LYS A 145 -20.22 28.98 17.62
N GLU A 146 -19.01 29.29 18.09
CA GLU A 146 -18.72 30.54 18.81
C GLU A 146 -17.56 31.32 18.20
N ASP A 147 -17.57 32.65 18.36
CA ASP A 147 -16.41 33.48 18.06
C ASP A 147 -15.27 33.15 19.01
N ILE A 148 -14.03 33.19 18.53
CA ILE A 148 -12.84 32.97 19.37
C ILE A 148 -11.88 34.15 19.34
N ALA A 149 -11.07 34.25 20.40
CA ALA A 149 -9.95 35.17 20.41
C ALA A 149 -8.94 34.83 19.28
N PRO A 150 -8.18 35.82 18.78
CA PRO A 150 -7.10 35.57 17.82
C PRO A 150 -6.10 34.55 18.37
N GLN A 151 -5.75 33.57 17.55
CA GLN A 151 -4.77 32.55 17.88
C GLN A 151 -3.55 32.63 16.94
N PRO A 152 -2.34 32.21 17.36
CA PRO A 152 -1.14 32.26 16.52
C PRO A 152 -1.27 31.51 15.19
N TYR A 153 -2.14 30.51 15.12
CA TYR A 153 -2.40 29.67 13.95
C TYR A 153 -3.61 30.12 13.11
N THR A 154 -4.29 31.20 13.48
CA THR A 154 -5.40 31.75 12.68
C THR A 154 -4.88 32.70 11.61
N GLU A 155 -5.12 32.40 10.33
CA GLU A 155 -4.59 33.17 9.20
C GLU A 155 -5.55 34.27 8.74
N ARG A 156 -6.86 34.07 8.92
CA ARG A 156 -7.91 34.94 8.37
C ARG A 156 -8.88 35.37 9.45
N ALA A 157 -9.52 36.53 9.26
CA ALA A 157 -10.56 37.00 10.17
C ALA A 157 -11.75 36.05 10.30
N ILE A 158 -12.05 35.29 9.23
CA ILE A 158 -13.13 34.31 9.21
C ILE A 158 -12.81 33.05 10.04
N ASP A 159 -11.53 32.74 10.27
CA ASP A 159 -11.14 31.51 10.99
C ASP A 159 -11.54 31.57 12.47
N ARG A 160 -11.85 32.76 12.97
CA ARG A 160 -12.20 33.06 14.36
C ARG A 160 -13.67 33.46 14.57
N LYS A 161 -14.52 33.23 13.57
CA LYS A 161 -15.92 33.66 13.56
C LYS A 161 -16.91 32.49 13.55
N ALA A 162 -17.96 32.60 14.35
CA ALA A 162 -19.09 31.67 14.35
C ALA A 162 -19.74 31.60 12.95
N GLY A 163 -20.22 30.42 12.57
CA GLY A 163 -20.85 30.15 11.28
C GLY A 163 -19.88 29.94 10.10
N TYR A 164 -18.57 30.10 10.31
CA TYR A 164 -17.54 29.78 9.34
C TYR A 164 -16.99 28.37 9.53
N LYS A 165 -16.52 27.78 8.43
CA LYS A 165 -16.02 26.39 8.45
C LYS A 165 -14.58 26.33 8.95
N HIS A 166 -14.26 25.24 9.65
CA HIS A 166 -12.91 24.86 10.04
C HIS A 166 -12.03 24.80 8.79
N HIS A 167 -10.92 25.54 8.85
CA HIS A 167 -9.96 25.64 7.76
C HIS A 167 -8.61 25.11 8.25
N LEU A 168 -8.33 23.86 7.95
CA LEU A 168 -7.02 23.27 8.29
C LEU A 168 -5.96 23.74 7.28
N THR A 169 -5.24 24.80 7.62
CA THR A 169 -4.07 25.26 6.85
C THR A 169 -2.82 24.48 7.24
N LYS A 170 -1.69 24.72 6.54
CA LYS A 170 -0.42 24.07 6.87
C LYS A 170 0.12 24.53 8.23
N GLU A 171 0.03 25.82 8.54
CA GLU A 171 0.49 26.34 9.82
C GLU A 171 -0.41 25.87 10.96
N TYR A 172 -1.72 25.78 10.73
CA TYR A 172 -2.63 25.18 11.71
C TYR A 172 -2.33 23.70 11.93
N LEU A 173 -2.10 22.92 10.87
CA LEU A 173 -1.69 21.51 11.03
C LEU A 173 -0.37 21.38 11.82
N ARG A 174 0.63 22.23 11.56
CA ARG A 174 1.87 22.24 12.36
C ARG A 174 1.60 22.58 13.82
N HIS A 175 0.72 23.53 14.10
CA HIS A 175 0.32 23.84 15.46
C HIS A 175 -0.33 22.64 16.16
N LEU A 176 -1.28 21.98 15.50
CA LEU A 176 -1.92 20.75 16.01
C LEU A 176 -0.88 19.67 16.34
N GLN A 177 0.07 19.44 15.43
CA GLN A 177 1.14 18.46 15.61
C GLN A 177 2.08 18.84 16.76
N GLY A 178 2.49 20.11 16.86
CA GLY A 178 3.33 20.61 17.95
C GLY A 178 2.62 20.53 19.30
N SER A 179 1.35 20.93 19.38
CA SER A 179 0.56 20.84 20.61
C SER A 179 0.45 19.40 21.11
N LEU A 180 0.27 18.41 20.22
CA LEU A 180 0.26 17.00 20.62
C LEU A 180 1.64 16.56 21.13
N MET A 181 2.70 16.95 20.44
CA MET A 181 4.07 16.62 20.85
C MET A 181 4.40 17.19 22.23
N ASP A 182 4.01 18.43 22.51
CA ASP A 182 4.22 19.09 23.80
C ASP A 182 3.45 18.37 24.92
N ILE A 183 2.21 17.96 24.69
CA ILE A 183 1.41 17.20 25.67
C ILE A 183 2.04 15.82 25.92
N CYS A 184 2.37 15.06 24.88
CA CYS A 184 3.00 13.75 25.04
C CYS A 184 4.34 13.84 25.77
N GLN A 185 5.16 14.85 25.46
CA GLN A 185 6.43 15.08 26.15
C GLN A 185 6.21 15.43 27.62
N ARG A 186 5.22 16.27 27.94
CA ARG A 186 4.86 16.63 29.32
C ARG A 186 4.39 15.41 30.12
N GLU A 187 3.58 14.55 29.51
CA GLU A 187 3.05 13.33 30.12
C GLU A 187 4.06 12.16 30.11
N GLY A 188 5.24 12.35 29.52
CA GLY A 188 6.28 11.32 29.44
C GLY A 188 5.96 10.17 28.49
N LEU A 189 5.07 10.37 27.52
CA LEU A 189 4.64 9.36 26.54
C LEU A 189 5.57 9.32 25.33
N TYR A 190 5.62 8.16 24.66
CA TYR A 190 6.40 7.99 23.44
C TYR A 190 5.88 8.88 22.31
N GLN A 191 6.71 9.81 21.85
CA GLN A 191 6.36 10.77 20.80
C GLN A 191 7.27 10.64 19.58
N VAL A 192 6.69 10.58 18.38
CA VAL A 192 7.43 10.69 17.11
C VAL A 192 7.50 12.16 16.70
N ASP A 193 8.54 12.56 15.99
CA ASP A 193 8.55 13.87 15.35
C ASP A 193 7.44 13.94 14.27
N LEU A 194 6.40 14.73 14.54
CA LEU A 194 5.27 14.95 13.62
C LEU A 194 5.52 16.10 12.65
N LEU A 195 6.51 16.95 12.92
CA LEU A 195 6.79 18.15 12.13
C LEU A 195 7.74 17.85 10.98
N SER A 196 8.63 16.87 11.15
CA SER A 196 9.54 16.42 10.10
C SER A 196 8.90 15.36 9.19
N PRO A 197 9.26 15.33 7.89
CA PRO A 197 8.87 14.24 7.00
C PRO A 197 9.45 12.90 7.48
N ALA A 198 8.62 11.85 7.51
CA ALA A 198 9.05 10.51 7.89
C ALA A 198 10.21 9.99 7.03
N ALA A 199 11.24 9.45 7.71
CA ALA A 199 12.40 8.78 7.12
C ALA A 199 11.99 7.76 6.06
N GLU A 200 11.09 6.85 6.46
CA GLU A 200 10.38 5.94 5.58
C GLU A 200 8.89 6.23 5.62
N LYS A 201 8.28 6.42 4.46
CA LYS A 201 6.87 6.76 4.33
C LYS A 201 6.05 5.56 3.91
N ILE A 202 5.43 4.89 4.88
CA ILE A 202 4.46 3.82 4.65
C ILE A 202 3.05 4.40 4.74
N THR A 203 2.31 4.38 3.63
CA THR A 203 0.91 4.83 3.62
C THR A 203 -0.02 3.74 4.17
N GLN A 204 -1.20 4.08 4.73
CA GLN A 204 -2.16 3.06 5.18
C GLN A 204 -2.50 2.04 4.09
N GLN A 205 -2.73 2.51 2.85
CA GLN A 205 -2.97 1.61 1.71
C GLN A 205 -1.83 0.61 1.49
N GLU A 206 -0.59 1.05 1.69
CA GLU A 206 0.59 0.20 1.57
C GLU A 206 0.74 -0.76 2.74
N TYR A 207 0.45 -0.32 3.96
CA TYR A 207 0.39 -1.18 5.14
C TYR A 207 -0.64 -2.32 4.98
N HIS A 208 -1.86 -2.00 4.53
CA HIS A 208 -2.88 -3.03 4.27
C HIS A 208 -2.52 -3.90 3.06
N ALA A 209 -1.89 -3.35 2.02
CA ALA A 209 -1.38 -4.15 0.90
C ALA A 209 -0.30 -5.14 1.36
N GLN A 210 0.62 -4.70 2.24
CA GLN A 210 1.66 -5.54 2.82
C GLN A 210 1.07 -6.71 3.61
N ARG A 211 0.08 -6.46 4.48
CA ARG A 211 -0.58 -7.50 5.27
C ARG A 211 -1.34 -8.51 4.41
N ARG A 212 -2.13 -8.03 3.45
CA ARG A 212 -2.87 -8.91 2.53
C ARG A 212 -1.93 -9.75 1.67
N GLY A 213 -0.89 -9.12 1.12
CA GLY A 213 0.13 -9.82 0.34
C GLY A 213 0.90 -10.86 1.16
N GLN A 214 1.19 -10.58 2.43
CA GLN A 214 1.80 -11.55 3.34
C GLN A 214 0.89 -12.76 3.58
N LEU A 215 -0.40 -12.53 3.90
CA LEU A 215 -1.37 -13.61 4.07
C LEU A 215 -1.45 -14.50 2.81
N ASN A 216 -1.54 -13.88 1.63
CA ASN A 216 -1.60 -14.59 0.35
C ASN A 216 -0.31 -15.40 0.10
N LEU A 217 0.86 -14.83 0.41
CA LEU A 217 2.14 -15.52 0.31
C LEU A 217 2.22 -16.72 1.25
N ASP A 218 1.79 -16.56 2.50
CA ASP A 218 1.81 -17.62 3.51
C ASP A 218 0.89 -18.78 3.11
N MET A 219 -0.28 -18.48 2.55
CA MET A 219 -1.18 -19.49 1.98
C MET A 219 -0.53 -20.25 0.82
N ALA A 220 0.06 -19.54 -0.15
CA ALA A 220 0.75 -20.17 -1.28
C ALA A 220 1.95 -21.01 -0.83
N ASN A 221 2.69 -20.54 0.18
CA ASN A 221 3.82 -21.25 0.78
C ASN A 221 3.37 -22.51 1.49
N MET A 222 2.26 -22.46 2.24
CA MET A 222 1.69 -23.63 2.90
C MET A 222 1.30 -24.71 1.87
N GLU A 223 0.71 -24.32 0.74
CA GLU A 223 0.35 -25.27 -0.32
C GLU A 223 1.57 -25.98 -0.93
N ILE A 224 2.66 -25.26 -1.21
CA ILE A 224 3.86 -25.89 -1.80
C ILE A 224 4.69 -26.66 -0.77
N MET A 225 4.69 -26.23 0.49
CA MET A 225 5.34 -26.97 1.57
C MET A 225 4.64 -28.31 1.83
N ALA A 226 3.31 -28.37 1.68
CA ALA A 226 2.56 -29.63 1.73
C ALA A 226 2.97 -30.61 0.61
N GLU A 227 3.49 -30.11 -0.50
CA GLU A 227 4.05 -30.89 -1.61
C GLU A 227 5.56 -31.14 -1.47
N GLY A 228 6.16 -30.78 -0.33
CA GLY A 228 7.60 -30.98 -0.05
C GLY A 228 8.52 -29.99 -0.75
N ILE A 229 7.99 -28.87 -1.26
CA ILE A 229 8.74 -27.83 -1.97
C ILE A 229 9.05 -26.67 -1.01
N ALA A 230 10.32 -26.28 -0.95
CA ALA A 230 10.75 -25.13 -0.15
C ALA A 230 10.22 -23.81 -0.74
N PRO A 231 9.69 -22.88 0.07
CA PRO A 231 9.27 -21.56 -0.41
C PRO A 231 10.41 -20.74 -1.02
N MET A 232 10.14 -20.06 -2.13
CA MET A 232 11.08 -19.10 -2.74
C MET A 232 11.30 -17.90 -1.83
N LYS A 233 10.22 -17.41 -1.18
CA LYS A 233 10.24 -16.25 -0.28
C LYS A 233 9.22 -16.45 0.83
N THR A 234 9.59 -16.02 2.04
CA THR A 234 8.72 -16.09 3.23
C THR A 234 8.20 -14.71 3.64
N LYS A 235 8.83 -13.63 3.17
CA LYS A 235 8.42 -12.26 3.45
C LYS A 235 7.91 -11.60 2.17
N PHE A 236 6.69 -11.10 2.22
CA PHE A 236 6.13 -10.28 1.15
C PHE A 236 6.79 -8.90 1.15
N GLU A 237 6.93 -8.27 -0.01
CA GLU A 237 7.43 -6.90 -0.12
C GLU A 237 6.55 -6.14 -1.12
N THR A 238 5.98 -5.01 -0.69
CA THR A 238 5.30 -4.13 -1.64
C THR A 238 6.26 -3.60 -2.70
N ASN A 239 5.73 -3.15 -3.84
CA ASN A 239 6.57 -2.54 -4.88
C ASN A 239 7.36 -1.31 -4.41
N LYS A 240 6.82 -0.53 -3.46
CA LYS A 240 7.58 0.59 -2.88
C LYS A 240 8.66 0.09 -1.94
N GLU A 241 8.38 -0.95 -1.17
CA GLU A 241 9.35 -1.58 -0.27
C GLU A 241 10.54 -2.16 -1.05
N LYS A 242 10.28 -2.86 -2.15
CA LYS A 242 11.34 -3.33 -3.07
C LYS A 242 12.24 -2.18 -3.56
N ILE A 243 11.65 -1.02 -3.86
CA ILE A 243 12.41 0.17 -4.28
C ILE A 243 13.22 0.73 -3.11
N ARG A 244 12.64 0.83 -1.91
CA ARG A 244 13.37 1.28 -0.70
C ARG A 244 14.58 0.39 -0.43
N ASN A 245 14.38 -0.93 -0.44
CA ASN A 245 15.43 -1.91 -0.20
C ASN A 245 16.54 -1.84 -1.25
N ALA A 246 16.19 -1.68 -2.53
CA ALA A 246 17.15 -1.50 -3.61
C ALA A 246 17.92 -0.16 -3.49
N ILE A 247 17.25 0.91 -3.08
CA ILE A 247 17.91 2.21 -2.87
C ILE A 247 18.90 2.09 -1.70
N ASN A 248 18.48 1.56 -0.55
CA ASN A 248 19.34 1.41 0.62
C ASN A 248 20.62 0.63 0.29
N ASP A 249 20.48 -0.54 -0.34
CA ASP A 249 21.61 -1.40 -0.73
C ASP A 249 22.63 -0.70 -1.67
N ILE A 250 22.14 0.02 -2.68
CA ILE A 250 23.06 0.72 -3.60
C ILE A 250 23.62 1.99 -2.95
N ALA A 251 22.81 2.70 -2.16
CA ALA A 251 23.18 3.98 -1.58
C ALA A 251 24.26 3.84 -0.49
N GLU A 252 24.33 2.71 0.21
CA GLU A 252 25.39 2.41 1.19
C GLU A 252 26.80 2.38 0.59
N ARG A 253 26.94 2.18 -0.72
CA ARG A 253 28.25 2.02 -1.39
C ARG A 253 28.48 2.93 -2.58
N ALA A 254 27.45 3.63 -3.05
CA ALA A 254 27.59 4.57 -4.14
C ALA A 254 28.29 5.85 -3.66
N LYS A 255 29.23 6.35 -4.46
CA LYS A 255 30.01 7.56 -4.15
C LYS A 255 29.63 8.77 -4.99
N SER A 256 28.75 8.56 -5.98
CA SER A 256 28.17 9.63 -6.78
C SER A 256 26.80 9.23 -7.31
N PHE A 257 26.04 10.22 -7.79
CA PHE A 257 24.74 9.96 -8.41
C PHE A 257 24.84 9.11 -9.68
N GLU A 258 25.87 9.30 -10.50
CA GLU A 258 26.10 8.53 -11.72
C GLU A 258 26.39 7.06 -11.39
N GLU A 259 27.18 6.81 -10.34
CA GLU A 259 27.45 5.47 -9.86
C GLU A 259 26.18 4.82 -9.32
N PHE A 260 25.44 5.52 -8.47
CA PHE A 260 24.15 5.08 -7.94
C PHE A 260 23.18 4.70 -9.08
N GLN A 261 23.01 5.58 -10.08
CA GLN A 261 22.13 5.34 -11.22
C GLN A 261 22.55 4.10 -12.02
N ARG A 262 23.85 3.94 -12.26
CA ARG A 262 24.38 2.80 -13.02
C ARG A 262 24.16 1.48 -12.27
N LEU A 263 24.48 1.45 -10.98
CA LEU A 263 24.37 0.24 -10.14
C LEU A 263 22.91 -0.14 -9.93
N LEU A 264 22.06 0.82 -9.57
CA LEU A 264 20.62 0.59 -9.36
C LEU A 264 19.92 0.03 -10.60
N LYS A 265 20.31 0.51 -11.80
CA LYS A 265 19.82 -0.05 -13.06
C LYS A 265 20.39 -1.43 -13.36
N ALA A 266 21.68 -1.66 -13.11
CA ALA A 266 22.36 -2.91 -13.47
C ALA A 266 21.99 -4.09 -12.55
N GLU A 267 21.71 -3.81 -11.28
CA GLU A 267 21.45 -4.83 -10.27
C GLU A 267 19.94 -5.05 -10.07
N TYR A 268 19.17 -3.97 -9.92
CA TYR A 268 17.73 -4.04 -9.64
C TYR A 268 16.84 -3.69 -10.84
N GLY A 269 17.40 -3.29 -11.97
CA GLY A 269 16.61 -2.87 -13.13
C GLY A 269 15.78 -1.60 -12.89
N ILE A 270 16.14 -0.80 -11.88
CA ILE A 270 15.44 0.43 -11.52
C ILE A 270 16.17 1.62 -12.13
N GLN A 271 15.43 2.43 -12.89
CA GLN A 271 15.95 3.69 -13.44
C GLN A 271 15.65 4.82 -12.48
N VAL A 272 16.67 5.61 -12.14
CA VAL A 272 16.51 6.86 -11.39
C VAL A 272 16.77 8.06 -12.30
N LYS A 273 15.97 9.11 -12.14
CA LYS A 273 16.22 10.42 -12.75
C LYS A 273 16.22 11.51 -11.70
N ASP A 274 17.11 12.48 -11.89
CA ASP A 274 17.05 13.77 -11.22
C ASP A 274 16.32 14.76 -12.13
N HIS A 275 15.19 15.31 -11.66
CA HIS A 275 14.44 16.30 -12.42
C HIS A 275 13.63 17.20 -11.49
N ARG A 276 13.77 18.52 -11.67
CA ARG A 276 13.17 19.55 -10.81
C ARG A 276 13.54 19.34 -9.33
N GLU A 277 14.85 19.15 -9.09
CA GLU A 277 15.43 18.99 -7.74
C GLU A 277 14.82 17.82 -6.97
N ARG A 278 14.50 16.72 -7.67
CA ARG A 278 13.84 15.55 -7.09
C ARG A 278 14.26 14.30 -7.80
N PHE A 279 14.56 13.28 -7.01
CA PHE A 279 14.72 11.93 -7.51
C PHE A 279 13.37 11.26 -7.77
N SER A 280 13.34 10.48 -8.84
CA SER A 280 12.19 9.67 -9.23
C SER A 280 12.66 8.34 -9.79
N TYR A 281 11.98 7.26 -9.38
CA TYR A 281 12.37 5.88 -9.64
C TYR A 281 11.36 5.18 -10.56
N LEU A 282 11.83 4.40 -11.52
CA LEU A 282 11.03 3.60 -12.44
C LEU A 282 11.52 2.15 -12.44
N THR A 283 10.65 1.25 -11.99
CA THR A 283 10.86 -0.20 -12.06
C THR A 283 10.42 -0.73 -13.43
N SER A 284 10.95 -1.89 -13.83
CA SER A 284 10.70 -2.51 -15.14
C SER A 284 9.22 -2.90 -15.38
N ASP A 285 8.45 -3.11 -14.31
CA ASP A 285 7.04 -3.48 -14.31
C ASP A 285 6.09 -2.26 -14.36
N ARG A 286 6.60 -1.02 -14.25
CA ARG A 286 5.77 0.19 -14.19
C ARG A 286 5.91 1.08 -15.42
N GLN A 287 4.81 1.73 -15.76
CA GLN A 287 4.75 2.74 -16.83
C GLN A 287 5.06 4.16 -16.33
N LYS A 288 4.99 4.39 -15.01
CA LYS A 288 5.14 5.72 -14.39
C LYS A 288 6.14 5.70 -13.25
N TYR A 289 6.91 6.79 -13.18
CA TYR A 289 7.87 7.04 -12.11
C TYR A 289 7.19 7.22 -10.74
N ILE A 290 7.87 6.79 -9.68
CA ILE A 290 7.56 7.07 -8.28
C ILE A 290 8.51 8.15 -7.79
N SER A 291 7.97 9.25 -7.28
CA SER A 291 8.78 10.30 -6.67
C SER A 291 9.32 9.83 -5.31
N ALA A 292 10.57 10.19 -5.00
CA ALA A 292 11.24 9.93 -3.72
C ALA A 292 10.38 10.28 -2.49
N ARG A 293 9.68 11.42 -2.50
CA ARG A 293 8.72 11.84 -1.47
C ARG A 293 7.62 10.83 -1.11
N LYS A 294 7.33 9.88 -2.01
CA LYS A 294 6.37 8.79 -1.74
C LYS A 294 6.99 7.62 -0.98
N LEU A 295 8.32 7.55 -0.92
CA LEU A 295 9.12 6.52 -0.26
C LEU A 295 9.57 6.97 1.13
N GLY A 296 9.87 8.26 1.32
CA GLY A 296 10.31 8.84 2.59
C GLY A 296 11.48 9.82 2.41
N SER A 297 11.84 10.57 3.45
CA SER A 297 12.92 11.57 3.38
C SER A 297 14.31 10.96 3.19
N HIS A 298 14.54 9.72 3.62
CA HIS A 298 15.80 8.99 3.36
C HIS A 298 16.01 8.61 1.89
N TYR A 299 15.01 8.82 1.04
CA TYR A 299 15.08 8.52 -0.40
C TYR A 299 15.05 9.77 -1.27
N ASP A 300 14.91 10.94 -0.64
CA ASP A 300 14.94 12.24 -1.30
C ASP A 300 16.36 12.60 -1.75
N ARG A 301 16.43 13.57 -2.66
CA ARG A 301 17.65 13.91 -3.39
C ARG A 301 18.75 14.37 -2.44
N GLU A 302 18.42 15.25 -1.50
CA GLU A 302 19.37 15.88 -0.59
C GLU A 302 20.04 14.86 0.32
N TYR A 303 19.24 13.98 0.94
CA TYR A 303 19.74 12.91 1.81
C TYR A 303 20.69 11.97 1.06
N LEU A 304 20.28 11.51 -0.13
CA LEU A 304 21.09 10.56 -0.89
C LEU A 304 22.39 11.19 -1.43
N LEU A 305 22.36 12.45 -1.87
CA LEU A 305 23.57 13.14 -2.29
C LEU A 305 24.56 13.31 -1.12
N GLN A 306 24.08 13.68 0.06
CA GLN A 306 24.92 13.75 1.26
C GLN A 306 25.55 12.39 1.58
N LEU A 307 24.76 11.31 1.54
CA LEU A 307 25.25 9.96 1.79
C LEU A 307 26.35 9.55 0.77
N PHE A 308 26.21 9.93 -0.50
CA PHE A 308 27.23 9.66 -1.51
C PHE A 308 28.53 10.42 -1.25
N GLU A 309 28.45 11.67 -0.78
CA GLU A 309 29.61 12.46 -0.38
C GLU A 309 30.33 11.82 0.83
N GLU A 310 29.58 11.37 1.84
CA GLU A 310 30.12 10.66 3.00
C GLU A 310 30.84 9.36 2.59
N ASN A 311 30.26 8.59 1.68
CA ASN A 311 30.88 7.37 1.13
C ASN A 311 32.16 7.66 0.33
N ALA A 312 32.19 8.77 -0.41
CA ALA A 312 33.38 9.18 -1.15
C ALA A 312 34.53 9.52 -0.19
N LEU A 313 34.25 10.30 0.86
CA LEU A 313 35.23 10.65 1.90
C LEU A 313 35.74 9.43 2.67
N ALA A 314 34.85 8.51 3.06
CA ALA A 314 35.25 7.28 3.76
C ALA A 314 36.16 6.40 2.90
N ALA A 315 35.92 6.34 1.59
CA ALA A 315 36.77 5.58 0.67
C ALA A 315 38.17 6.17 0.52
N GLU A 316 38.30 7.50 0.55
CA GLU A 316 39.60 8.18 0.52
C GLU A 316 40.40 7.95 1.82
N GLN A 317 39.72 7.94 2.97
CA GLN A 317 40.35 7.67 4.27
C GLN A 317 40.79 6.20 4.42
N ASN A 318 39.96 5.25 3.99
CA ASN A 318 40.27 3.82 4.05
C ASN A 318 41.37 3.39 3.05
N GLN A 319 41.58 4.15 1.97
CA GLN A 319 42.72 3.93 1.06
C GLN A 319 44.09 4.20 1.72
N ALA A 320 44.14 4.95 2.83
CA ALA A 320 45.37 5.27 3.54
C ALA A 320 45.81 4.21 4.58
N GLN A 321 44.96 3.23 4.91
CA GLN A 321 45.28 2.11 5.82
C GLN A 321 44.87 0.78 5.17
N TRP A 322 45.76 0.22 4.36
CA TRP A 322 45.51 -1.08 3.72
C TRP A 322 46.06 -2.23 4.59
N VAL A 323 45.16 -2.94 5.26
CA VAL A 323 45.36 -4.35 5.69
C VAL A 323 44.41 -5.19 4.83
N PRO A 324 44.85 -6.28 4.19
CA PRO A 324 43.99 -7.06 3.32
C PRO A 324 43.07 -7.95 4.16
N ASP A 325 41.77 -7.66 4.15
CA ASP A 325 40.79 -8.46 4.88
C ASP A 325 40.06 -9.49 4.01
N ASP A 326 40.07 -10.69 4.60
CA ASP A 326 39.34 -11.94 4.46
C ASP A 326 38.36 -12.18 3.27
N PRO A 327 38.54 -13.25 2.47
CA PRO A 327 37.64 -13.64 1.38
C PRO A 327 36.22 -14.13 1.78
N ILE A 328 35.84 -14.05 3.05
CA ILE A 328 34.59 -14.63 3.57
C ILE A 328 33.34 -13.74 3.35
N THR A 329 33.49 -12.44 3.05
CA THR A 329 32.36 -11.51 2.85
C THR A 329 31.55 -11.70 1.56
N ILE A 330 31.94 -12.63 0.68
CA ILE A 330 31.27 -12.91 -0.61
C ILE A 330 29.97 -13.74 -0.46
N LEU A 331 29.62 -14.21 0.74
CA LEU A 331 28.57 -15.21 0.97
C LEU A 331 27.14 -14.68 1.23
N PHE A 332 26.89 -13.36 1.25
CA PHE A 332 25.51 -12.85 1.31
C PHE A 332 24.94 -12.65 -0.10
N ILE A 333 24.22 -13.65 -0.60
CA ILE A 333 23.52 -13.57 -1.88
C ILE A 333 22.02 -13.48 -1.60
N LYS A 334 21.46 -12.27 -1.74
CA LYS A 334 20.05 -12.13 -2.12
C LYS A 334 19.88 -12.80 -3.50
N SER A 335 18.82 -13.58 -3.64
CA SER A 335 18.51 -14.49 -4.73
C SER A 335 18.32 -13.79 -6.10
N ASP A 336 19.42 -13.35 -6.72
CA ASP A 336 19.47 -12.91 -8.12
C ASP A 336 20.41 -13.83 -8.91
N LEU A 337 20.03 -15.11 -9.04
CA LEU A 337 20.73 -16.06 -9.90
C LEU A 337 20.65 -15.60 -11.35
N ARG A 338 21.80 -15.54 -12.04
CA ARG A 338 21.89 -15.20 -13.46
C ARG A 338 22.40 -16.41 -14.26
N LEU A 339 22.04 -16.43 -15.54
CA LEU A 339 22.52 -17.46 -16.46
C LEU A 339 24.05 -17.43 -16.58
N VAL A 340 24.68 -18.60 -16.48
CA VAL A 340 26.08 -18.83 -16.83
C VAL A 340 26.23 -18.62 -18.34
N VAL A 341 27.15 -17.74 -18.74
CA VAL A 341 27.32 -17.38 -20.16
C VAL A 341 28.18 -18.42 -20.86
N ASP A 342 27.72 -18.95 -22.00
CA ASP A 342 28.54 -19.81 -22.85
C ASP A 342 29.69 -19.02 -23.49
N LEU A 343 30.91 -19.27 -23.01
CA LEU A 343 32.12 -18.64 -23.53
C LEU A 343 32.47 -19.06 -24.96
N GLN A 344 32.11 -20.28 -25.37
CA GLN A 344 32.49 -20.79 -26.70
C GLN A 344 31.75 -20.04 -27.81
N ASN A 345 30.50 -19.65 -27.57
CA ASN A 345 29.66 -18.96 -28.56
C ASN A 345 29.57 -17.44 -28.36
N CYS A 346 30.25 -16.87 -27.35
CA CYS A 346 30.23 -15.43 -27.09
C CYS A 346 31.27 -14.67 -27.95
N ILE A 347 30.82 -14.05 -29.05
CA ILE A 347 31.66 -13.27 -29.99
C ILE A 347 32.53 -12.23 -29.26
N LYS A 348 31.99 -11.52 -28.26
CA LYS A 348 32.74 -10.52 -27.47
C LYS A 348 33.84 -11.13 -26.61
N ALA A 349 33.64 -12.37 -26.12
CA ALA A 349 34.65 -13.11 -25.37
C ALA A 349 35.74 -13.69 -26.28
N GLN A 350 35.41 -14.04 -27.52
CA GLN A 350 36.40 -14.45 -28.51
C GLN A 350 37.32 -13.28 -28.94
N GLN A 351 36.78 -12.06 -29.01
CA GLN A 351 37.50 -10.88 -29.49
C GLN A 351 38.32 -10.14 -28.41
N SER A 352 38.02 -10.31 -27.12
CA SER A 352 38.70 -9.61 -26.04
C SER A 352 39.06 -10.51 -24.87
N ARG A 353 40.37 -10.66 -24.63
CA ARG A 353 40.92 -11.47 -23.52
C ARG A 353 40.50 -10.93 -22.15
N ALA A 354 40.47 -9.61 -21.99
CA ALA A 354 40.04 -8.97 -20.74
C ALA A 354 38.54 -9.22 -20.47
N TYR A 355 37.71 -9.13 -21.50
CA TYR A 355 36.29 -9.45 -21.41
C TYR A 355 36.06 -10.94 -21.12
N ALA A 356 36.79 -11.84 -21.80
CA ALA A 356 36.73 -13.28 -21.55
C ALA A 356 37.08 -13.62 -20.10
N GLN A 357 38.12 -13.00 -19.53
CA GLN A 357 38.51 -13.22 -18.14
C GLN A 357 37.42 -12.74 -17.16
N LYS A 358 36.81 -11.58 -17.42
CA LYS A 358 35.70 -11.06 -16.61
C LYS A 358 34.48 -12.00 -16.65
N VAL A 359 34.14 -12.52 -17.82
CA VAL A 359 33.03 -13.48 -17.97
C VAL A 359 33.34 -14.80 -17.24
N LYS A 360 34.58 -15.29 -17.27
CA LYS A 360 34.98 -16.49 -16.51
C LYS A 360 34.78 -16.32 -15.00
N ILE A 361 35.25 -15.20 -14.44
CA ILE A 361 35.08 -14.90 -13.01
C ILE A 361 33.60 -14.82 -12.66
N SER A 362 32.81 -14.09 -13.46
CA SER A 362 31.36 -14.00 -13.26
C SER A 362 30.67 -15.36 -13.36
N ASN A 363 31.06 -16.21 -14.31
CA ASN A 363 30.48 -17.55 -14.44
C ASN A 363 30.81 -18.42 -13.24
N LEU A 364 32.06 -18.42 -12.76
CA LEU A 364 32.45 -19.15 -11.55
C LEU A 364 31.64 -18.70 -10.34
N GLN A 365 31.45 -17.39 -10.19
CA GLN A 365 30.56 -16.85 -9.15
C GLN A 365 29.15 -17.41 -9.32
N GLN A 366 28.53 -17.29 -10.49
CA GLN A 366 27.16 -17.78 -10.73
C GLN A 366 27.02 -19.30 -10.55
N MET A 367 28.03 -20.09 -10.91
CA MET A 367 28.06 -21.53 -10.65
C MET A 367 28.08 -21.81 -9.14
N ALA A 368 28.93 -21.11 -8.37
CA ALA A 368 28.95 -21.24 -6.92
C ALA A 368 27.61 -20.84 -6.28
N LYS A 369 26.98 -19.75 -6.75
CA LYS A 369 25.63 -19.35 -6.31
C LYS A 369 24.59 -20.44 -6.60
N THR A 370 24.67 -21.06 -7.78
CA THR A 370 23.75 -22.12 -8.19
C THR A 370 23.90 -23.37 -7.31
N VAL A 371 25.13 -23.75 -6.96
CA VAL A 371 25.39 -24.88 -6.05
C VAL A 371 24.87 -24.59 -4.64
N ALA A 372 25.11 -23.39 -4.11
CA ALA A 372 24.59 -22.98 -2.80
C ALA A 372 23.05 -23.04 -2.78
N TYR A 373 22.40 -22.50 -3.82
CA TYR A 373 20.94 -22.52 -3.95
C TYR A 373 20.39 -23.96 -3.94
N ILE A 374 21.01 -24.88 -4.69
CA ILE A 374 20.63 -26.29 -4.74
C ILE A 374 20.70 -26.94 -3.36
N GLN A 375 21.76 -26.66 -2.60
CA GLN A 375 21.95 -27.19 -1.26
C GLN A 375 20.93 -26.61 -0.28
N GLU A 376 20.70 -25.29 -0.30
CA GLU A 376 19.74 -24.61 0.57
C GLU A 376 18.30 -25.09 0.35
N HIS A 377 17.91 -25.36 -0.90
CA HIS A 377 16.57 -25.80 -1.26
C HIS A 377 16.41 -27.34 -1.32
N GLY A 378 17.48 -28.10 -1.01
CA GLY A 378 17.45 -29.56 -0.97
C GLY A 378 17.18 -30.22 -2.33
N TYR A 379 17.68 -29.66 -3.42
CA TYR A 379 17.55 -30.27 -4.76
C TYR A 379 18.64 -31.33 -4.99
N ASP A 380 18.48 -32.48 -4.35
CA ASP A 380 19.50 -33.54 -4.29
C ASP A 380 19.77 -34.23 -5.65
N THR A 381 18.84 -34.12 -6.62
CA THR A 381 18.96 -34.71 -7.96
C THR A 381 18.41 -33.78 -9.03
N GLN A 382 18.90 -33.94 -10.28
CA GLN A 382 18.39 -33.20 -11.44
C GLN A 382 16.89 -33.52 -11.71
N GLU A 383 16.48 -34.76 -11.43
CA GLU A 383 15.08 -35.19 -11.54
C GLU A 383 14.19 -34.43 -10.54
N LYS A 384 14.58 -34.37 -9.26
CA LYS A 384 13.85 -33.62 -8.23
C LYS A 384 13.73 -32.13 -8.56
N LEU A 385 14.79 -31.53 -9.11
CA LEU A 385 14.78 -30.14 -9.58
C LEU A 385 13.80 -29.95 -10.76
N GLN A 386 13.78 -30.88 -11.71
CA GLN A 386 12.88 -30.84 -12.86
C GLN A 386 11.42 -31.04 -12.43
N ASP A 387 11.13 -32.04 -11.60
CA ASP A 387 9.78 -32.32 -11.06
C ASP A 387 9.23 -31.12 -10.29
N THR A 388 10.09 -30.46 -9.48
CA THR A 388 9.73 -29.22 -8.79
C THR A 388 9.43 -28.11 -9.79
N THR A 389 10.24 -27.97 -10.83
CA THR A 389 10.04 -26.97 -11.90
C THR A 389 8.71 -27.18 -12.61
N ASP A 390 8.35 -28.42 -12.94
CA ASP A 390 7.10 -28.77 -13.63
C ASP A 390 5.87 -28.59 -12.72
N THR A 391 6.03 -28.88 -11.43
CA THR A 391 5.00 -28.63 -10.41
C THR A 391 4.71 -27.14 -10.26
N ILE A 392 5.76 -26.31 -10.13
CA ILE A 392 5.62 -24.84 -10.06
C ILE A 392 5.07 -24.28 -11.37
N GLN A 393 5.46 -24.82 -12.52
CA GLN A 393 4.88 -24.43 -13.82
C GLN A 393 3.38 -24.73 -13.87
N SER A 394 2.94 -25.89 -13.35
CA SER A 394 1.53 -26.28 -13.29
C SER A 394 0.72 -25.35 -12.38
N LYS A 395 1.25 -25.00 -11.20
CA LYS A 395 0.65 -24.01 -10.28
C LYS A 395 0.57 -22.62 -10.92
N MET A 396 1.63 -22.18 -11.59
CA MET A 396 1.64 -20.93 -12.37
C MET A 396 0.54 -20.92 -13.43
N ALA A 397 0.40 -22.00 -14.21
CA ALA A 397 -0.62 -22.11 -15.25
C ALA A 397 -2.05 -22.08 -14.68
N LYS A 398 -2.28 -22.77 -13.56
CA LYS A 398 -3.56 -22.75 -12.84
C LYS A 398 -3.90 -21.34 -12.33
N ALA A 399 -2.99 -20.69 -11.61
CA ALA A 399 -3.21 -19.33 -11.09
C ALA A 399 -3.50 -18.32 -12.21
N ARG A 400 -2.83 -18.45 -13.35
CA ARG A 400 -3.12 -17.63 -14.54
C ARG A 400 -4.51 -17.89 -15.12
N SER A 401 -4.92 -19.16 -15.19
CA SER A 401 -6.24 -19.56 -15.68
C SER A 401 -7.36 -19.01 -14.79
N ASP A 402 -7.19 -19.13 -13.47
CA ASP A 402 -8.14 -18.65 -12.48
C ASP A 402 -8.28 -17.12 -12.55
N ALA A 403 -7.16 -16.39 -12.64
CA ALA A 403 -7.19 -14.93 -12.84
C ALA A 403 -7.94 -14.53 -14.13
N LYS A 404 -7.70 -15.23 -15.24
CA LYS A 404 -8.38 -14.98 -16.53
C LYS A 404 -9.89 -15.25 -16.45
N LEU A 405 -10.30 -16.28 -15.72
CA LEU A 405 -11.70 -16.59 -15.49
C LEU A 405 -12.39 -15.50 -14.68
N THR A 406 -11.73 -14.99 -13.63
CA THR A 406 -12.22 -13.86 -12.83
C THR A 406 -12.29 -12.57 -13.66
N GLU A 407 -11.31 -12.29 -14.52
CA GLU A 407 -11.36 -11.17 -15.47
C GLU A 407 -12.55 -11.25 -16.42
N ALA A 408 -12.87 -12.44 -16.93
CA ALA A 408 -14.04 -12.66 -17.78
C ALA A 408 -15.36 -12.39 -17.03
N LYS A 409 -15.46 -12.80 -15.76
CA LYS A 409 -16.61 -12.46 -14.89
C LYS A 409 -16.70 -10.95 -14.66
N LEU A 410 -15.58 -10.31 -14.33
CA LEU A 410 -15.50 -8.87 -14.10
C LEU A 410 -15.93 -8.07 -15.34
N LYS A 411 -15.58 -8.54 -16.54
CA LYS A 411 -16.05 -7.94 -17.80
C LYS A 411 -17.58 -7.99 -17.91
N LYS A 412 -18.19 -9.14 -17.65
CA LYS A 412 -19.65 -9.31 -17.68
C LYS A 412 -20.36 -8.40 -16.66
N VAL A 413 -19.85 -8.32 -15.43
CA VAL A 413 -20.41 -7.44 -14.39
C VAL A 413 -20.28 -5.96 -14.79
N ASN A 414 -19.14 -5.55 -15.38
CA ASN A 414 -18.99 -4.18 -15.88
C ASN A 414 -19.98 -3.85 -17.02
N GLU A 415 -20.23 -4.79 -17.93
CA GLU A 415 -21.26 -4.65 -18.98
C GLU A 415 -22.66 -4.50 -18.37
N GLN A 416 -23.00 -5.33 -17.36
CA GLN A 416 -24.27 -5.21 -16.62
C GLN A 416 -24.40 -3.86 -15.91
N ILE A 417 -23.34 -3.36 -15.24
CA ILE A 417 -23.34 -2.03 -14.60
C ILE A 417 -23.57 -0.93 -15.64
N HIS A 418 -22.91 -1.03 -16.80
CA HIS A 418 -23.04 -0.05 -17.88
C HIS A 418 -24.47 0.01 -18.39
N TYR A 419 -25.05 -1.13 -18.79
CA TYR A 419 -26.40 -1.18 -19.32
C TYR A 419 -27.48 -0.89 -18.27
N LEU A 420 -27.28 -1.29 -17.02
CA LEU A 420 -28.19 -0.92 -15.93
C LEU A 420 -28.15 0.60 -15.67
N GLY A 421 -26.97 1.20 -15.65
CA GLY A 421 -26.81 2.65 -15.54
C GLY A 421 -27.49 3.41 -16.68
N GLN A 422 -27.33 2.92 -17.92
CA GLN A 422 -27.98 3.45 -19.12
C GLN A 422 -29.50 3.31 -19.05
N TYR A 423 -30.02 2.17 -18.62
CA TYR A 423 -31.45 1.93 -18.41
C TYR A 423 -32.03 2.91 -17.38
N LEU A 424 -31.38 3.05 -16.22
CA LEU A 424 -31.86 3.92 -15.14
C LEU A 424 -31.83 5.41 -15.53
N SER A 425 -30.80 5.86 -16.26
CA SER A 425 -30.66 7.27 -16.67
C SER A 425 -31.66 7.68 -17.76
N THR A 426 -32.06 6.74 -18.63
CA THR A 426 -32.98 7.00 -19.76
C THR A 426 -34.43 6.63 -19.45
N LYS A 427 -34.70 6.01 -18.30
CA LYS A 427 -36.03 5.51 -17.90
C LYS A 427 -37.11 6.60 -17.86
N SER A 428 -36.80 7.80 -17.35
CA SER A 428 -37.75 8.91 -17.29
C SER A 428 -38.13 9.41 -18.69
N VAL A 429 -37.13 9.65 -19.55
CA VAL A 429 -37.32 10.08 -20.94
C VAL A 429 -38.15 9.08 -21.72
N TYR A 430 -37.89 7.78 -21.55
CA TYR A 430 -38.69 6.74 -22.20
C TYR A 430 -40.12 6.67 -21.65
N ALA A 431 -40.32 6.89 -20.35
CA ALA A 431 -41.67 6.97 -19.78
C ALA A 431 -42.45 8.17 -20.33
N ASP A 432 -41.80 9.31 -20.55
CA ASP A 432 -42.40 10.50 -21.17
C ASP A 432 -42.71 10.26 -22.66
N PHE A 433 -41.84 9.55 -23.39
CA PHE A 433 -42.11 9.09 -24.74
C PHE A 433 -43.38 8.23 -24.83
N LEU A 434 -43.59 7.31 -23.88
CA LEU A 434 -44.79 6.46 -23.84
C LEU A 434 -46.07 7.27 -23.59
N LYS A 435 -45.97 8.35 -22.80
CA LYS A 435 -47.10 9.24 -22.47
C LYS A 435 -47.35 10.34 -23.49
N SER A 436 -46.38 10.63 -24.37
CA SER A 436 -46.47 11.70 -25.36
C SER A 436 -47.57 11.44 -26.39
N THR A 437 -48.39 12.47 -26.64
CA THR A 437 -49.42 12.48 -27.68
C THR A 437 -48.82 12.49 -29.09
N ASN A 438 -47.67 13.15 -29.29
CA ASN A 438 -46.97 13.22 -30.57
C ASN A 438 -45.64 12.45 -30.51
N LYS A 439 -45.75 11.12 -30.62
CA LYS A 439 -44.60 10.19 -30.53
C LYS A 439 -43.56 10.40 -31.62
N LYS A 440 -43.96 10.90 -32.80
CA LYS A 440 -43.03 11.10 -33.93
C LYS A 440 -42.05 12.23 -33.64
N ASP A 441 -42.56 13.37 -33.19
CA ASP A 441 -41.75 14.54 -32.84
C ASP A 441 -40.88 14.26 -31.60
N PHE A 442 -41.45 13.61 -30.57
CA PHE A 442 -40.69 13.22 -29.39
C PHE A 442 -39.53 12.26 -29.72
N ARG A 443 -39.77 11.29 -30.61
CA ARG A 443 -38.71 10.37 -31.05
C ARG A 443 -37.61 11.07 -31.85
N GLN A 444 -37.94 12.12 -32.58
CA GLN A 444 -36.94 12.90 -33.31
C GLN A 444 -36.06 13.72 -32.38
N ASN A 445 -36.64 14.31 -31.32
CA ASN A 445 -35.94 15.16 -30.36
C ASN A 445 -35.17 14.36 -29.28
N HIS A 446 -35.55 13.12 -29.01
CA HIS A 446 -34.94 12.24 -28.00
C HIS A 446 -34.48 10.88 -28.57
N ALA A 447 -34.05 10.88 -29.84
CA ALA A 447 -33.71 9.66 -30.59
C ALA A 447 -32.64 8.83 -29.88
N ASP A 448 -31.59 9.49 -29.38
CA ASP A 448 -30.44 8.86 -28.76
C ASP A 448 -30.79 8.24 -27.40
N GLU A 449 -31.58 8.94 -26.57
CA GLU A 449 -32.01 8.44 -25.26
C GLU A 449 -32.96 7.25 -25.40
N ILE A 450 -33.86 7.28 -26.39
CA ILE A 450 -34.76 6.18 -26.70
C ILE A 450 -33.97 4.96 -27.19
N ALA A 451 -33.02 5.16 -28.13
CA ALA A 451 -32.18 4.08 -28.62
C ALA A 451 -31.35 3.44 -27.50
N LYS A 452 -30.74 4.26 -26.62
CA LYS A 452 -30.01 3.80 -25.44
C LYS A 452 -30.88 3.01 -24.47
N TYR A 453 -32.11 3.46 -24.22
CA TYR A 453 -33.05 2.72 -23.36
C TYR A 453 -33.41 1.35 -23.96
N GLU A 454 -33.74 1.31 -25.25
CA GLU A 454 -34.14 0.09 -25.96
C GLU A 454 -32.99 -0.94 -26.00
N GLU A 455 -31.76 -0.48 -26.29
CA GLU A 455 -30.55 -1.31 -26.26
C GLU A 455 -30.29 -1.89 -24.86
N ALA A 456 -30.33 -1.03 -23.83
CA ALA A 456 -30.10 -1.44 -22.46
C ALA A 456 -31.16 -2.46 -21.97
N LEU A 457 -32.43 -2.25 -22.34
CA LEU A 457 -33.51 -3.17 -22.01
C LEU A 457 -33.33 -4.53 -22.68
N GLN A 458 -32.87 -4.55 -23.94
CA GLN A 458 -32.58 -5.79 -24.66
C GLN A 458 -31.46 -6.57 -23.98
N PHE A 459 -30.35 -5.91 -23.64
CA PHE A 459 -29.22 -6.53 -22.95
C PHE A 459 -29.63 -7.10 -21.58
N LEU A 460 -30.35 -6.31 -20.78
CA LEU A 460 -30.78 -6.70 -19.44
C LEU A 460 -31.73 -7.91 -19.47
N LYS A 461 -32.64 -7.97 -20.44
CA LYS A 461 -33.54 -9.12 -20.65
C LYS A 461 -32.79 -10.40 -21.02
N GLN A 462 -31.77 -10.30 -21.87
CA GLN A 462 -30.95 -11.46 -22.25
C GLN A 462 -30.12 -12.01 -21.09
N ASN A 463 -29.72 -11.14 -20.15
CA ASN A 463 -28.86 -11.49 -19.02
C ASN A 463 -29.64 -11.75 -17.71
N SER A 464 -30.98 -11.69 -17.72
CA SER A 464 -31.83 -11.89 -16.53
C SER A 464 -32.98 -12.88 -16.82
N PRO A 465 -32.72 -14.20 -16.92
CA PRO A 465 -33.73 -15.20 -17.28
C PRO A 465 -34.88 -15.30 -16.26
N ASP A 466 -34.62 -14.99 -14.99
CA ASP A 466 -35.62 -15.01 -13.91
C ASP A 466 -36.50 -13.74 -13.87
N GLY A 467 -36.32 -12.82 -14.83
CA GLY A 467 -37.08 -11.57 -14.94
C GLY A 467 -36.75 -10.52 -13.86
N LYS A 468 -35.90 -10.83 -12.89
CA LYS A 468 -35.42 -9.89 -11.87
C LYS A 468 -34.16 -9.19 -12.33
N LEU A 469 -34.21 -7.86 -12.39
CA LEU A 469 -33.03 -7.03 -12.69
C LEU A 469 -32.15 -6.88 -11.44
N PRO A 470 -30.82 -7.02 -11.56
CA PRO A 470 -29.92 -6.76 -10.45
C PRO A 470 -29.95 -5.29 -10.04
N THR A 471 -29.60 -4.98 -8.79
CA THR A 471 -29.49 -3.59 -8.34
C THR A 471 -28.09 -3.04 -8.59
N MET A 472 -27.97 -1.72 -8.72
CA MET A 472 -26.66 -1.05 -8.83
C MET A 472 -25.77 -1.27 -7.60
N LYS A 473 -26.37 -1.50 -6.43
CA LYS A 473 -25.62 -1.80 -5.20
C LYS A 473 -24.97 -3.18 -5.32
N ASP A 474 -25.76 -4.21 -5.67
CA ASP A 474 -25.29 -5.59 -5.75
C ASP A 474 -24.19 -5.76 -6.80
N LEU A 475 -24.37 -5.20 -8.00
CA LEU A 475 -23.35 -5.28 -9.06
C LEU A 475 -22.04 -4.58 -8.68
N ARG A 476 -22.12 -3.47 -7.93
CA ARG A 476 -20.92 -2.76 -7.45
C ARG A 476 -20.20 -3.57 -6.38
N SER A 477 -20.93 -4.19 -5.45
CA SER A 477 -20.36 -5.09 -4.44
C SER A 477 -19.74 -6.33 -5.07
N GLU A 478 -20.41 -6.97 -6.04
CA GLU A 478 -19.85 -8.10 -6.79
C GLU A 478 -18.59 -7.71 -7.56
N LYS A 479 -18.60 -6.56 -8.23
CA LYS A 479 -17.42 -6.01 -8.91
C LYS A 479 -16.25 -5.84 -7.95
N GLU A 480 -16.49 -5.29 -6.77
CA GLU A 480 -15.46 -5.08 -5.76
C GLU A 480 -14.83 -6.39 -5.29
N LEU A 481 -15.65 -7.40 -5.00
CA LEU A 481 -15.19 -8.75 -4.64
C LEU A 481 -14.37 -9.39 -5.78
N LEU A 482 -14.85 -9.32 -7.03
CA LEU A 482 -14.14 -9.86 -8.19
C LEU A 482 -12.80 -9.16 -8.43
N VAL A 483 -12.70 -7.85 -8.18
CA VAL A 483 -11.43 -7.11 -8.26
C VAL A 483 -10.46 -7.60 -7.20
N GLN A 484 -10.89 -7.74 -5.95
CA GLN A 484 -10.05 -8.26 -4.86
C GLN A 484 -9.57 -9.69 -5.13
N GLN A 485 -10.47 -10.55 -5.63
CA GLN A 485 -10.14 -11.93 -6.01
C GLN A 485 -9.12 -11.96 -7.16
N LYS A 486 -9.33 -11.16 -8.20
CA LYS A 486 -8.41 -11.07 -9.35
C LYS A 486 -7.03 -10.60 -8.91
N ASP A 487 -6.95 -9.60 -8.04
CA ASP A 487 -5.68 -9.07 -7.55
C ASP A 487 -4.90 -10.14 -6.76
N THR A 488 -5.58 -10.86 -5.87
CA THR A 488 -5.01 -12.00 -5.11
C THR A 488 -4.51 -13.13 -6.02
N GLN A 489 -5.30 -13.51 -7.03
CA GLN A 489 -4.92 -14.52 -8.01
C GLN A 489 -3.72 -14.06 -8.86
N TYR A 490 -3.65 -12.78 -9.19
CA TYR A 490 -2.53 -12.22 -9.95
C TYR A 490 -1.25 -12.14 -9.13
N GLU A 491 -1.33 -11.83 -7.83
CA GLU A 491 -0.20 -11.90 -6.89
C GLU A 491 0.36 -13.33 -6.81
N THR A 492 -0.53 -14.31 -6.66
CA THR A 492 -0.17 -15.74 -6.63
C THR A 492 0.48 -16.18 -7.95
N TYR A 493 -0.09 -15.77 -9.09
CA TYR A 493 0.50 -16.02 -10.40
C TYR A 493 1.90 -15.40 -10.54
N GLN A 494 2.08 -14.16 -10.08
CA GLN A 494 3.36 -13.47 -10.16
C GLN A 494 4.42 -14.16 -9.28
N TYR A 495 4.04 -14.65 -8.09
CA TYR A 495 4.90 -15.48 -7.25
C TYR A 495 5.37 -16.75 -7.98
N PHE A 496 4.46 -17.58 -8.49
CA PHE A 496 4.84 -18.80 -9.20
C PHE A 496 5.57 -18.55 -10.52
N LYS A 497 5.29 -17.43 -11.19
CA LYS A 497 6.03 -17.01 -12.39
C LYS A 497 7.48 -16.67 -12.07
N ASP A 498 7.72 -15.92 -10.99
CA ASP A 498 9.06 -15.56 -10.56
C ASP A 498 9.83 -16.79 -10.07
N TYR A 499 9.17 -17.67 -9.31
CA TYR A 499 9.77 -18.92 -8.86
C TYR A 499 10.09 -19.87 -10.03
N HIS A 500 9.17 -20.02 -10.99
CA HIS A 500 9.42 -20.80 -12.20
C HIS A 500 10.62 -20.26 -12.99
N ARG A 501 10.73 -18.95 -13.14
CA ARG A 501 11.85 -18.31 -13.85
C ARG A 501 13.19 -18.54 -13.13
N GLU A 502 13.19 -18.48 -11.80
CA GLU A 502 14.36 -18.80 -10.99
C GLU A 502 14.79 -20.26 -11.19
N LEU A 503 13.85 -21.20 -11.05
CA LEU A 503 14.12 -22.62 -11.27
C LEU A 503 14.59 -22.92 -12.70
N GLN A 504 14.03 -22.28 -13.71
CA GLN A 504 14.53 -22.39 -15.11
C GLN A 504 15.98 -21.93 -15.24
N THR A 505 16.37 -20.87 -14.53
CA THR A 505 17.74 -20.38 -14.50
C THR A 505 18.66 -21.39 -13.81
N VAL A 506 18.22 -21.98 -12.69
CA VAL A 506 18.94 -23.05 -11.97
C VAL A 506 19.11 -24.27 -12.88
N CYS A 507 18.05 -24.77 -13.52
CA CYS A 507 18.12 -25.90 -14.46
C CYS A 507 19.11 -25.64 -15.59
N SER A 508 19.08 -24.44 -16.18
CA SER A 508 20.00 -24.04 -17.25
C SER A 508 21.46 -23.99 -16.78
N ASN A 509 21.69 -23.45 -15.58
CA ASN A 509 23.02 -23.38 -14.98
C ASN A 509 23.53 -24.78 -14.61
N VAL A 510 22.71 -25.65 -14.02
CA VAL A 510 23.04 -27.05 -13.73
C VAL A 510 23.44 -27.79 -15.00
N ALA A 511 22.64 -27.67 -16.06
CA ALA A 511 22.97 -28.27 -17.35
C ALA A 511 24.31 -27.75 -17.88
N SER A 512 24.60 -26.45 -17.74
CA SER A 512 25.89 -25.88 -18.15
C SER A 512 27.06 -26.34 -17.29
N ILE A 513 26.86 -26.51 -15.97
CA ILE A 513 27.89 -27.03 -15.04
C ILE A 513 28.23 -28.49 -15.39
N LEU A 514 27.21 -29.32 -15.61
CA LEU A 514 27.37 -30.75 -15.90
C LEU A 514 27.91 -31.03 -17.32
N ASN A 515 27.58 -30.17 -18.30
CA ASN A 515 28.02 -30.33 -19.70
C ASN A 515 29.38 -29.66 -20.00
N GLN A 516 30.08 -29.09 -19.01
CA GLN A 516 31.46 -28.65 -19.26
C GLN A 516 32.36 -29.88 -19.50
N PRO A 517 33.12 -29.94 -20.61
CA PRO A 517 34.07 -31.02 -20.81
C PRO A 517 35.04 -31.00 -19.63
N SER A 518 35.04 -32.09 -18.86
CA SER A 518 35.95 -32.27 -17.74
C SER A 518 37.35 -31.85 -18.19
N THR A 519 37.93 -30.85 -17.55
CA THR A 519 39.36 -30.60 -17.68
C THR A 519 40.03 -31.79 -17.04
N GLN A 520 40.19 -32.87 -17.81
CA GLN A 520 41.11 -33.94 -17.50
C GLN A 520 42.43 -33.25 -17.19
N LYS A 521 42.84 -33.34 -15.93
CA LYS A 521 44.21 -33.11 -15.49
C LYS A 521 45.11 -33.79 -16.52
N ARG A 522 45.73 -33.01 -17.41
CA ARG A 522 46.98 -33.41 -18.06
C ARG A 522 48.05 -33.32 -16.97
N THR A 523 48.04 -34.27 -16.04
CA THR A 523 49.28 -34.74 -15.42
C THR A 523 50.01 -35.45 -16.55
N LYS A 524 50.85 -34.70 -17.28
CA LYS A 524 51.98 -35.33 -17.94
C LYS A 524 53.04 -35.46 -16.86
N ASP A 525 53.11 -36.67 -16.32
CA ASP A 525 54.29 -37.16 -15.64
C ASP A 525 55.49 -36.99 -16.58
N GLU A 526 56.41 -36.11 -16.21
CA GLU A 526 57.79 -36.18 -16.66
C GLU A 526 58.42 -37.38 -15.97
N HIS A 527 58.42 -38.52 -16.65
CA HIS A 527 59.33 -39.62 -16.36
C HIS A 527 60.27 -39.81 -17.55
N THR A 528 61.55 -39.49 -17.31
CA THR A 528 62.80 -40.19 -17.70
C THR A 528 62.89 -40.72 -19.16
N LEU A 529 63.90 -40.36 -19.97
CA LEU A 529 65.36 -40.36 -19.75
C LEU A 529 66.05 -39.42 -20.75
#